data_AF-A0A820LC20-F1
#
_entry.id   AF-A0A820LC20-F1
#
_cell.length_a   1.000
_cell.length_b   1.000
_cell.length_c   1.000
_cell.angle_alpha   90.00
_cell.angle_beta   90.00
_cell.angle_gamma   90.00
#
_symmetry.space_group_name_H-M   'P 1'
#
loop_
_entity.id
_entity.type
_entity.pdbx_description
1 polymer ?
#
loop_
_entity_poly.entity_id
_entity_poly.type
_entity_poly.pdbx_seq_one_letter_code
_entity_poly.pdbx_strand_id
1 'polypeptide(L)'
;MLSSSWLLGLFLTILSIIFLILNIICICIYCFPILIVQNLRTSNNLITVNVCFALVLSTIYWTLYFSFEIFRTNFLENQSDSLIIYIQTTVDCQATFSLCVLSIYRFCIIIYGNKPWFNKRRSMILCVVFQWVIAFILPIPI
;
A
#
# COMPACT_ATOMS: atom_id res chain seq x y z
N MET A 1 22.04 -29.15 -11.58
CA MET A 1 21.96 -27.68 -11.55
C MET A 1 20.56 -27.29 -11.06
N LEU A 2 20.33 -27.30 -9.74
CA LEU A 2 19.25 -26.49 -9.18
C LEU A 2 19.73 -25.04 -9.28
N SER A 3 19.14 -24.28 -10.19
CA SER A 3 19.64 -22.98 -10.60
C SER A 3 19.53 -21.98 -9.46
N SER A 4 20.53 -21.10 -9.35
CA SER A 4 20.57 -19.96 -8.42
C SER A 4 19.27 -19.15 -8.36
N SER A 5 18.48 -19.13 -9.45
CA SER A 5 17.16 -18.50 -9.52
C SER A 5 16.14 -19.07 -8.53
N TRP A 6 16.13 -20.39 -8.30
CA TRP A 6 15.19 -21.03 -7.36
C TRP A 6 15.48 -20.65 -5.91
N LEU A 7 16.77 -20.61 -5.55
CA LEU A 7 17.20 -20.18 -4.21
C LEU A 7 16.87 -18.69 -3.97
N LEU A 8 17.04 -17.85 -5.00
CA LEU A 8 16.68 -16.44 -4.93
C LEU A 8 15.17 -16.25 -4.73
N GLY A 9 14.33 -16.94 -5.51
CA GLY A 9 12.88 -16.87 -5.35
C GLY A 9 12.43 -17.26 -3.94
N LEU A 10 12.96 -18.38 -3.42
CA LEU A 10 12.67 -18.87 -2.07
C LEU A 10 13.05 -17.86 -0.99
N PHE A 11 14.22 -17.25 -1.11
CA PHE A 11 14.65 -16.19 -0.21
C PHE A 11 13.70 -14.98 -0.25
N LEU A 12 13.32 -14.51 -1.44
CA LEU A 12 12.38 -13.38 -1.61
C LEU A 12 11.00 -13.69 -1.02
N THR A 13 10.51 -14.92 -1.19
CA THR A 13 9.22 -15.34 -0.64
C THR A 13 9.24 -15.34 0.88
N ILE A 14 10.27 -15.93 1.50
CA ILE A 14 10.43 -15.91 2.97
C ILE A 14 10.49 -14.47 3.47
N LEU A 15 11.27 -13.62 2.83
CA LEU A 15 11.39 -12.22 3.20
C LEU A 15 10.04 -11.49 3.11
N SER A 16 9.28 -11.72 2.04
CA SER A 16 7.95 -11.12 1.86
C SER A 16 6.96 -11.57 2.93
N ILE A 17 6.97 -12.84 3.33
CA ILE A 17 6.12 -13.39 4.40
C ILE A 17 6.49 -12.74 5.74
N ILE A 18 7.78 -12.58 6.03
CA ILE A 18 8.23 -11.89 7.25
C ILE A 18 7.71 -10.45 7.28
N PHE A 19 7.84 -9.70 6.17
CA PHE A 19 7.32 -8.34 6.09
C PHE A 19 5.80 -8.28 6.20
N LEU A 20 5.08 -9.22 5.61
CA LEU A 20 3.63 -9.31 5.73
C LEU A 20 3.20 -9.52 7.19
N ILE A 21 3.84 -10.45 7.91
CA ILE A 21 3.57 -10.70 9.34
C ILE A 21 3.84 -9.44 10.17
N LEU A 22 4.99 -8.79 9.95
CA LEU A 22 5.33 -7.53 10.64
C LEU A 22 4.31 -6.43 10.36
N ASN A 23 3.86 -6.28 9.10
CA ASN A 23 2.85 -5.30 8.72
C ASN A 23 1.50 -5.57 9.38
N ILE A 24 1.07 -6.83 9.45
CA ILE A 24 -0.16 -7.23 10.14
C ILE A 24 -0.06 -6.86 11.63
N ILE A 25 1.06 -7.17 12.29
CA ILE A 25 1.30 -6.80 13.68
C ILE A 25 1.22 -5.29 13.86
N CYS A 26 1.91 -4.52 13.02
CA CYS A 26 1.90 -3.05 13.05
C CYS A 26 0.48 -2.48 12.86
N ILE A 27 -0.34 -3.05 11.98
CA ILE A 27 -1.73 -2.63 11.78
C ILE A 27 -2.61 -2.96 12.99
N CYS A 28 -2.46 -4.15 13.56
CA CYS A 28 -3.19 -4.53 14.77
C CYS A 28 -2.83 -3.61 15.94
N ILE A 29 -1.56 -3.21 16.07
CA ILE A 29 -1.12 -2.31 17.14
C ILE A 29 -1.55 -0.86 16.86
N TYR A 30 -1.48 -0.40 15.61
CA TYR A 30 -1.64 1.03 15.30
C TYR A 30 -3.02 1.38 14.75
N CYS A 31 -3.50 0.65 13.73
CA CYS A 31 -4.77 0.97 13.07
C CYS A 31 -5.97 0.55 13.91
N PHE A 32 -5.91 -0.61 14.57
CA PHE A 32 -7.06 -1.12 15.33
C PHE A 32 -7.49 -0.18 16.47
N PRO A 33 -6.58 0.39 17.30
CA PRO A 33 -6.97 1.38 18.31
C PRO A 33 -7.52 2.67 17.71
N ILE A 34 -6.98 3.13 16.58
CA ILE A 34 -7.48 4.33 15.88
C ILE A 34 -8.91 4.10 15.37
N LEU A 35 -9.20 2.90 14.86
CA LEU A 35 -10.53 2.56 14.39
C LEU A 35 -11.53 2.41 15.54
N ILE A 36 -11.14 1.92 16.72
CA ILE A 36 -12.07 1.72 17.83
C ILE A 36 -12.27 3.00 18.65
N VAL A 37 -11.19 3.71 19.00
CA VAL A 37 -11.23 4.84 19.92
C VAL A 37 -11.50 6.14 19.16
N GLN A 38 -12.68 6.72 19.35
CA GLN A 38 -13.11 7.93 18.64
C GLN A 38 -12.14 9.11 18.81
N ASN A 39 -11.53 9.26 19.99
CA ASN A 39 -10.56 10.33 20.29
C ASN A 39 -9.27 10.21 19.47
N LEU A 40 -8.92 9.00 19.01
CA LEU A 40 -7.74 8.76 18.17
C LEU A 40 -8.02 8.97 16.67
N ARG A 41 -9.28 9.17 16.27
CA ARG A 41 -9.69 9.42 14.86
C ARG A 41 -9.42 10.85 14.41
N THR A 42 -8.20 11.32 14.62
CA THR A 42 -7.72 12.60 14.08
C THR A 42 -7.44 12.45 12.58
N SER A 43 -7.49 13.55 11.83
CA SER A 43 -7.25 13.49 10.37
C SER A 43 -5.86 12.95 10.04
N ASN A 44 -4.84 13.31 10.84
CA ASN A 44 -3.49 12.79 10.67
C ASN A 44 -3.42 11.27 10.87
N ASN A 45 -4.05 10.76 11.95
CA ASN A 45 -4.06 9.33 12.24
C ASN A 45 -4.78 8.52 11.17
N LEU A 46 -5.87 9.05 10.61
CA LEU A 46 -6.62 8.41 9.54
C LEU A 46 -5.84 8.36 8.20
N ILE A 47 -4.99 9.35 7.89
CA ILE A 47 -4.08 9.22 6.73
C ILE A 47 -3.01 8.18 6.98
N THR A 48 -2.48 8.10 8.21
CA THR A 48 -1.53 7.03 8.55
C THR A 48 -2.17 5.65 8.37
N VAL A 49 -3.46 5.49 8.71
CA VAL A 49 -4.20 4.24 8.43
C VAL A 49 -4.25 3.92 6.93
N ASN A 50 -4.45 4.94 6.07
CA ASN A 50 -4.40 4.75 4.61
C ASN A 50 -3.01 4.27 4.13
N VAL A 51 -1.93 4.83 4.67
CA VAL A 51 -0.56 4.37 4.37
C VAL A 51 -0.38 2.91 4.79
N CYS A 52 -0.80 2.55 6.01
CA CYS A 52 -0.70 1.18 6.47
C CYS A 52 -1.49 0.21 5.58
N PHE A 53 -2.68 0.59 5.14
CA PHE A 53 -3.49 -0.23 4.24
C PHE A 53 -2.82 -0.40 2.86
N ALA A 54 -2.27 0.67 2.29
CA ALA A 54 -1.54 0.60 1.02
C ALA A 54 -0.29 -0.30 1.12
N LEU A 55 0.46 -0.24 2.22
CA LEU A 55 1.62 -1.10 2.46
C LEU A 55 1.24 -2.57 2.64
N VAL A 56 0.11 -2.86 3.32
CA VAL A 56 -0.39 -4.24 3.40
C VAL A 56 -0.82 -4.76 2.04
N LEU A 57 -1.52 -3.95 1.26
CA LEU A 57 -1.94 -4.36 -0.08
C LEU A 57 -0.71 -4.67 -0.96
N SER A 58 0.35 -3.86 -0.86
CA SER A 58 1.64 -4.11 -1.51
C SER A 58 2.33 -5.39 -1.05
N THR A 59 2.44 -5.60 0.26
CA THR A 59 3.08 -6.82 0.76
C THR A 59 2.28 -8.09 0.46
N ILE A 60 0.94 -8.04 0.49
CA ILE A 60 0.09 -9.16 0.06
C ILE A 60 0.35 -9.50 -1.41
N TYR A 61 0.36 -8.49 -2.29
CA TYR A 61 0.62 -8.71 -3.72
C TYR A 61 1.97 -9.39 -3.95
N TRP A 62 3.04 -8.84 -3.38
CA TRP A 62 4.39 -9.37 -3.56
C TRP A 62 4.55 -10.78 -2.97
N THR A 63 3.93 -11.08 -1.82
CA THR A 63 3.93 -12.43 -1.26
C THR A 63 3.21 -13.43 -2.16
N LEU A 64 2.06 -13.06 -2.72
CA LEU A 64 1.32 -13.91 -3.66
C LEU A 64 2.11 -14.13 -4.94
N TYR A 65 2.66 -13.07 -5.52
CA TYR A 65 3.44 -13.12 -6.75
C TYR A 65 4.62 -14.09 -6.62
N PHE A 66 5.48 -13.92 -5.61
CA PHE A 66 6.64 -14.80 -5.44
C PHE A 66 6.25 -16.22 -5.06
N SER A 67 5.16 -16.41 -4.30
CA SER A 67 4.66 -17.75 -3.99
C SER A 67 4.23 -18.48 -5.26
N PHE A 68 3.44 -17.84 -6.13
CA PHE A 68 3.00 -18.44 -7.39
C PHE A 68 4.15 -18.70 -8.36
N GLU A 69 5.15 -17.81 -8.39
CA GLU A 69 6.34 -17.95 -9.23
C GLU A 69 7.19 -19.17 -8.82
N ILE A 70 7.43 -19.37 -7.51
CA ILE A 70 8.15 -20.55 -7.00
C ILE A 70 7.36 -21.82 -7.27
N PHE A 71 6.08 -21.84 -6.91
CA PHE A 71 5.28 -23.06 -7.04
C PHE A 71 4.88 -23.35 -8.49
N ARG A 72 5.32 -22.51 -9.46
CA ARG A 72 5.07 -22.66 -10.89
C ARG A 72 3.60 -22.98 -11.17
N THR A 73 2.72 -22.29 -10.45
CA THR A 73 1.29 -22.57 -10.59
C THR A 73 0.84 -22.07 -11.95
N ASN A 74 0.21 -22.92 -12.76
CA ASN A 74 -0.39 -22.60 -14.06
C ASN A 74 -1.33 -21.37 -14.02
N PHE A 75 -1.73 -20.93 -12.82
CA PHE A 75 -2.49 -19.72 -12.61
C PHE A 75 -1.81 -18.47 -13.21
N LEU A 76 -0.49 -18.30 -13.03
CA LEU A 76 0.22 -17.15 -13.61
C LEU A 76 0.46 -17.31 -15.12
N GLU A 77 0.74 -18.53 -15.59
CA GLU A 77 0.94 -18.80 -17.03
C GLU A 77 -0.32 -18.53 -17.87
N ASN A 78 -1.50 -18.62 -17.27
CA ASN A 78 -2.77 -18.37 -17.94
C ASN A 78 -3.24 -16.90 -17.88
N GLN A 79 -2.56 -16.04 -17.13
CA GLN A 79 -2.90 -14.62 -17.05
C GLN A 79 -2.13 -13.82 -18.09
N SER A 80 -2.74 -12.76 -18.62
CA SER A 80 -2.05 -11.82 -19.49
C SER A 80 -0.96 -11.06 -18.72
N ASP A 81 0.27 -11.03 -19.23
CA ASP A 81 1.39 -10.30 -18.63
C ASP A 81 1.07 -8.83 -18.35
N SER A 82 0.26 -8.19 -19.22
CA SER A 82 -0.18 -6.80 -19.04
C SER A 82 -1.00 -6.60 -17.77
N LEU A 83 -1.87 -7.55 -17.41
CA LEU A 83 -2.67 -7.50 -16.19
C LEU A 83 -1.79 -7.61 -14.94
N ILE A 84 -0.78 -8.49 -14.97
CA ILE A 84 0.17 -8.65 -13.86
C ILE A 84 0.96 -7.34 -13.67
N ILE A 85 1.50 -6.78 -14.75
CA ILE A 85 2.26 -5.52 -14.71
C ILE A 85 1.35 -4.35 -14.27
N TYR A 86 0.10 -4.31 -14.74
CA TYR A 86 -0.87 -3.30 -14.32
C TYR A 86 -1.12 -3.37 -12.81
N ILE A 87 -1.39 -4.55 -12.26
CA ILE A 87 -1.62 -4.73 -10.83
C ILE A 87 -0.36 -4.36 -10.04
N GLN A 88 0.81 -4.87 -10.44
CA GLN A 88 2.08 -4.53 -9.79
C GLN A 88 2.28 -3.02 -9.71
N THR A 89 2.18 -2.34 -10.85
CA THR A 89 2.39 -0.90 -10.94
C THR A 89 1.35 -0.14 -10.11
N THR A 90 0.09 -0.56 -10.14
CA THR A 90 -0.98 0.03 -9.32
C THR A 90 -0.62 -0.05 -7.85
N VAL A 91 -0.26 -1.24 -7.37
CA VAL A 91 0.00 -1.51 -5.96
C VAL A 91 1.25 -0.77 -5.45
N ASP A 92 2.32 -0.73 -6.24
CA ASP A 92 3.53 0.03 -5.92
C ASP A 92 3.27 1.55 -5.92
N CYS A 93 2.43 2.04 -6.84
CA CYS A 93 1.97 3.43 -6.85
C CYS A 93 1.13 3.75 -5.60
N GLN A 94 0.23 2.86 -5.15
CA GLN A 94 -0.55 3.08 -3.94
C GLN A 94 0.36 3.27 -2.72
N ALA A 95 1.35 2.37 -2.54
CA ALA A 95 2.29 2.47 -1.43
C ALA A 95 3.07 3.79 -1.47
N THR A 96 3.65 4.14 -2.62
CA THR A 96 4.46 5.36 -2.78
C THR A 96 3.64 6.63 -2.62
N PHE A 97 2.50 6.74 -3.32
CA PHE A 97 1.66 7.94 -3.27
C PHE A 97 1.00 8.13 -1.90
N SER A 98 0.70 7.06 -1.16
CA SER A 98 0.18 7.19 0.20
C SER A 98 1.17 7.94 1.13
N LEU A 99 2.48 7.67 1.01
CA LEU A 99 3.53 8.36 1.75
C LEU A 99 3.69 9.83 1.31
N CYS A 100 3.60 10.08 0.00
CA CYS A 100 3.62 11.43 -0.54
C CYS A 100 2.43 12.25 -0.01
N VAL A 101 1.22 11.70 -0.04
CA VAL A 101 0.01 12.35 0.47
C VAL A 101 0.13 12.65 1.96
N LEU A 102 0.63 11.71 2.77
CA LEU A 102 0.86 11.95 4.20
C LEU A 102 1.81 13.13 4.43
N SER A 103 2.91 13.16 3.70
CA SER A 103 3.94 14.21 3.82
C SER A 103 3.39 15.57 3.39
N ILE A 104 2.73 15.64 2.24
CA ILE A 104 2.11 16.86 1.72
C ILE A 104 1.01 17.34 2.67
N TYR A 105 0.15 16.44 3.15
CA TYR A 105 -0.94 16.81 4.05
C TYR A 105 -0.43 17.40 5.37
N ARG A 106 0.59 16.78 5.98
CA ARG A 106 1.23 17.30 7.19
C ARG A 106 1.85 18.67 6.96
N PHE A 107 2.55 18.83 5.84
CA PHE A 107 3.13 20.11 5.44
C PHE A 107 2.05 21.20 5.26
N CYS A 108 0.96 20.88 4.58
CA CYS A 108 -0.16 21.81 4.39
C CYS A 108 -0.85 22.19 5.70
N ILE A 109 -1.01 21.26 6.65
CA ILE A 109 -1.57 21.59 7.97
C ILE A 109 -0.67 22.57 8.72
N ILE A 110 0.65 22.37 8.69
CA ILE A 110 1.59 23.22 9.43
C ILE A 110 1.58 24.65 8.85
N ILE A 111 1.64 24.78 7.52
CA ILE A 111 1.72 26.11 6.87
C ILE A 111 0.37 26.81 6.83
N TYR A 112 -0.71 26.09 6.52
CA TYR A 112 -2.04 26.65 6.33
C TYR A 112 -2.98 26.35 7.50
N GLY A 113 -2.45 26.11 8.71
CA GLY A 113 -3.23 25.73 9.88
C GLY A 113 -4.38 26.69 10.23
N ASN A 114 -4.23 27.98 9.89
CA ASN A 114 -5.26 29.01 10.10
C ASN A 114 -6.38 28.98 9.03
N LYS A 115 -6.24 28.22 7.94
CA LYS A 115 -7.27 28.11 6.91
C LYS A 115 -8.27 27.00 7.25
N PRO A 116 -9.59 27.29 7.30
CA PRO A 116 -10.61 26.33 7.73
C PRO A 116 -10.82 25.14 6.78
N TRP A 117 -10.20 25.17 5.59
CA TRP A 117 -10.31 24.10 4.60
C TRP A 117 -9.40 22.90 4.92
N PHE A 118 -8.16 23.15 5.35
CA PHE A 118 -7.18 22.09 5.63
C PHE A 118 -7.43 21.37 6.96
N ASN A 119 -8.16 21.99 7.88
CA ASN A 119 -8.49 21.40 9.18
C ASN A 119 -9.74 20.49 9.14
N LYS A 120 -10.42 20.38 7.99
CA LYS A 120 -11.61 19.53 7.84
C LYS A 120 -11.21 18.12 7.41
N ARG A 121 -11.80 17.11 8.06
CA ARG A 121 -11.73 15.69 7.63
C ARG A 121 -12.04 15.48 6.14
N ARG A 122 -12.89 16.34 5.56
CA ARG A 122 -13.23 16.33 4.12
C ARG A 122 -12.02 16.53 3.20
N SER A 123 -11.09 17.44 3.54
CA SER A 123 -9.89 17.68 2.73
C SER A 123 -8.98 16.45 2.70
N MET A 124 -8.83 15.79 3.85
CA MET A 124 -8.10 14.53 3.95
C MET A 124 -8.73 13.40 3.12
N ILE A 125 -10.05 13.22 3.21
CA ILE A 125 -10.76 12.21 2.41
C ILE A 125 -10.56 12.47 0.91
N LEU A 126 -10.66 13.73 0.47
CA LEU A 126 -10.40 14.10 -0.92
C LEU A 126 -8.97 13.73 -1.33
N CYS A 127 -7.95 14.06 -0.53
CA CYS A 127 -6.56 13.69 -0.84
C CYS A 127 -6.37 12.17 -1.01
N VAL A 128 -6.96 11.37 -0.11
CA VAL A 128 -6.90 9.90 -0.21
C VAL A 128 -7.62 9.43 -1.47
N VAL A 129 -8.86 9.86 -1.71
CA VAL A 129 -9.62 9.46 -2.91
C VAL A 129 -8.88 9.82 -4.20
N PHE A 130 -8.34 11.03 -4.31
CA PHE A 130 -7.55 11.43 -5.47
C PHE A 130 -6.30 10.57 -5.65
N GLN A 131 -5.60 10.24 -4.57
CA GLN A 131 -4.44 9.35 -4.63
C GLN A 131 -4.79 7.96 -5.14
N TRP A 132 -5.90 7.37 -4.66
CA TRP A 132 -6.35 6.08 -5.14
C TRP A 132 -6.71 6.12 -6.63
N VAL A 133 -7.47 7.13 -7.04
CA VAL A 133 -7.88 7.33 -8.45
C VAL A 133 -6.65 7.49 -9.35
N ILE A 134 -5.69 8.34 -8.98
CA ILE A 134 -4.48 8.57 -9.77
C ILE A 134 -3.64 7.28 -9.87
N ALA A 135 -3.48 6.54 -8.77
CA ALA A 135 -2.73 5.29 -8.77
C ALA A 135 -3.40 4.18 -9.61
N PHE A 136 -4.73 4.21 -9.81
CA PHE A 136 -5.42 3.32 -10.74
C PHE A 136 -5.34 3.79 -12.20
N ILE A 137 -5.33 5.10 -12.45
CA ILE A 137 -5.32 5.64 -13.82
C ILE A 137 -3.92 5.55 -14.44
N LEU A 138 -2.88 5.82 -13.64
CA LEU A 138 -1.50 5.92 -14.13
C LEU A 138 -0.97 4.65 -14.83
N PRO A 139 -1.34 3.42 -14.41
CA PRO A 139 -0.92 2.19 -15.07
C PRO A 139 -1.74 1.79 -16.30
N ILE A 140 -2.85 2.47 -16.63
CA ILE A 140 -3.70 2.14 -17.79
C ILE A 140 -2.98 2.08 -19.15
N PRO A 141 -2.01 2.97 -19.49
CA PRO A 141 -1.37 2.94 -20.80
C PRO A 141 -0.35 1.80 -20.98
N ILE A 142 -0.18 0.93 -19.97
CA ILE A 142 0.70 -0.24 -19.99
C ILE A 142 -0.04 -1.44 -20.59
#